data_AF-A1SQR9-F1
#
_entry.id   AF-A1SQR9-F1
#
_cell.length_a   1.000
_cell.length_b   1.000
_cell.length_c   1.000
_cell.angle_alpha   90.00
_cell.angle_beta   90.00
_cell.angle_gamma   90.00
#
_symmetry.space_group_name_H-M   'P 1'
#
loop_
_entity.id
_entity.type
_entity.pdbx_description
1 polymer ?
#
loop_
_entity_poly.entity_id
_entity_poly.type
_entity_poly.pdbx_seq_one_letter_code
_entity_poly.pdbx_strand_id
1 'polypeptide(L)'
;MKPLQSIAMGLVIIAIAARIGGGYDVLPDPVGWLLVLQGLGQLPASLPHRPALSTLGFLALLMSIVLWFPDLADGLERTDESLLWAANLPQLGFVAVLCRALAQAAVTEPGRARWLRTAAALTIAAALAPTVVLGAQQAGLLAAMAAGASVVLLLVIVLLFRYSFRPWALPEVDQTAPT
;
A
#
# COMPACT_ATOMS: atom_id res chain seq x y z
N MET A 1 -8.34 -17.03 -3.93
CA MET A 1 -6.94 -16.55 -3.71
C MET A 1 -6.74 -16.32 -2.23
N LYS A 2 -5.51 -16.45 -1.70
CA LYS A 2 -5.29 -16.12 -0.28
C LYS A 2 -5.45 -14.61 -0.07
N PRO A 3 -5.98 -14.14 1.07
CA PRO A 3 -6.24 -12.72 1.31
C PRO A 3 -5.00 -11.85 1.09
N LEU A 4 -3.88 -12.18 1.74
CA LEU A 4 -2.63 -11.43 1.57
C LEU A 4 -2.02 -11.54 0.18
N GLN A 5 -2.29 -12.64 -0.54
CA GLN A 5 -1.83 -12.80 -1.92
C GLN A 5 -2.60 -11.86 -2.86
N SER A 6 -3.90 -11.68 -2.63
CA SER A 6 -4.72 -10.69 -3.35
C SER A 6 -4.21 -9.27 -3.11
N ILE A 7 -3.94 -8.93 -1.85
CA ILE A 7 -3.38 -7.61 -1.49
C ILE A 7 -2.01 -7.42 -2.14
N ALA A 8 -1.11 -8.41 -2.04
CA ALA A 8 0.22 -8.33 -2.64
C ALA A 8 0.14 -8.13 -4.16
N MET A 9 -0.75 -8.86 -4.84
CA MET A 9 -0.95 -8.71 -6.29
C MET A 9 -1.48 -7.33 -6.66
N GLY A 10 -2.42 -6.79 -5.87
CA GLY A 10 -2.91 -5.43 -6.07
C GLY A 10 -1.80 -4.38 -5.91
N LEU A 11 -0.93 -4.53 -4.91
CA LEU A 11 0.24 -3.67 -4.74
C LEU A 11 1.27 -3.84 -5.86
N VAL A 12 1.43 -5.03 -6.43
CA VAL A 12 2.28 -5.25 -7.62
C VAL A 12 1.74 -4.47 -8.81
N ILE A 13 0.42 -4.51 -9.04
CA ILE A 13 -0.23 -3.73 -10.10
C ILE A 13 0.05 -2.24 -9.91
N ILE A 14 -0.17 -1.72 -8.70
CA ILE A 14 0.09 -0.31 -8.38
C ILE A 14 1.57 0.06 -8.52
N ALA A 15 2.49 -0.88 -8.25
CA ALA A 15 3.92 -0.63 -8.38
C ALA A 15 4.41 -0.61 -9.84
N ILE A 16 3.69 -1.28 -10.75
CA ILE A 16 4.06 -1.38 -12.16
C ILE A 16 3.26 -0.32 -12.93
N ALA A 17 3.81 0.89 -12.97
CA ALA A 17 3.28 1.94 -13.84
C ALA A 17 3.64 1.61 -15.31
N ALA A 18 2.64 1.30 -16.13
CA ALA A 18 2.79 0.92 -17.53
C ALA A 18 2.20 2.01 -18.44
N ARG A 19 2.82 3.19 -18.40
CA ARG A 19 2.44 4.32 -19.27
C ARG A 19 2.97 4.12 -20.69
N ILE A 20 2.07 4.02 -21.67
CA ILE A 20 2.43 3.96 -23.09
C ILE A 20 2.16 5.32 -23.73
N GLY A 21 3.20 5.92 -24.35
CA GLY A 21 3.06 7.10 -25.21
C GLY A 21 2.61 8.40 -24.52
N GLY A 22 2.84 8.53 -23.21
CA GLY A 22 2.42 9.72 -22.43
C GLY A 22 0.92 9.79 -22.11
N GLY A 23 0.16 8.72 -22.41
CA GLY A 23 -1.26 8.62 -22.11
C GLY A 23 -1.56 7.90 -20.81
N TYR A 24 -2.77 7.35 -20.72
CA TYR A 24 -3.26 6.56 -19.59
C TYR A 24 -2.34 5.39 -19.25
N ASP A 25 -2.29 5.06 -17.95
CA ASP A 25 -1.66 3.83 -17.50
C ASP A 25 -2.48 2.62 -17.98
N VAL A 26 -1.82 1.71 -18.70
CA VAL A 26 -2.42 0.47 -19.21
C VAL A 26 -2.73 -0.49 -18.07
N LEU A 27 -2.01 -0.37 -16.95
CA LEU A 27 -2.27 -1.13 -15.74
C LEU A 27 -2.78 -0.18 -14.64
N PRO A 28 -4.06 0.22 -14.70
CA PRO A 28 -4.60 1.24 -13.83
C PRO A 28 -4.53 0.85 -12.35
N ASP A 29 -3.91 1.71 -11.54
CA ASP A 29 -3.89 1.61 -10.07
C ASP A 29 -5.26 1.28 -9.44
N PRO A 30 -6.42 1.78 -9.95
CA PRO A 30 -7.72 1.39 -9.41
C PRO A 30 -7.97 -0.12 -9.41
N VAL A 31 -7.49 -0.85 -10.43
CA VAL A 31 -7.61 -2.31 -10.49
C VAL A 31 -6.78 -2.97 -9.39
N GLY A 32 -5.58 -2.43 -9.11
CA GLY A 32 -4.78 -2.88 -7.99
C GLY A 32 -5.48 -2.65 -6.65
N TRP A 33 -6.10 -1.48 -6.45
CA TRP A 33 -6.86 -1.17 -5.24
C TRP A 33 -8.10 -2.04 -5.05
N LEU A 34 -8.80 -2.41 -6.12
CA LEU A 34 -9.91 -3.37 -6.05
C LEU A 34 -9.44 -4.72 -5.50
N LEU A 35 -8.29 -5.23 -5.97
CA LEU A 35 -7.69 -6.46 -5.45
C LEU A 35 -7.21 -6.34 -3.99
N VAL A 36 -6.70 -5.18 -3.61
CA VAL A 36 -6.33 -4.86 -2.22
C VAL A 36 -7.56 -4.90 -1.31
N LEU A 37 -8.64 -4.20 -1.68
CA LEU A 37 -9.87 -4.17 -0.89
C LEU A 37 -10.55 -5.54 -0.83
N GLN A 38 -10.56 -6.29 -1.93
CA GLN A 38 -11.04 -7.67 -1.95
C GLN A 38 -10.23 -8.57 -1.00
N GLY A 39 -8.91 -8.43 -0.98
CA GLY A 39 -8.05 -9.17 -0.07
C GLY A 39 -8.27 -8.77 1.39
N LEU A 40 -8.43 -7.48 1.67
CA LEU A 40 -8.74 -6.94 3.01
C LEU A 40 -10.09 -7.45 3.53
N GLY A 41 -11.10 -7.55 2.66
CA GLY A 41 -12.42 -8.07 3.01
C GLY A 41 -12.38 -9.51 3.51
N GLN A 42 -11.43 -10.31 3.03
CA GLN A 42 -11.25 -11.72 3.38
C GLN A 42 -10.29 -11.97 4.57
N LEU A 43 -9.65 -10.93 5.10
CA LEU A 43 -8.83 -11.08 6.31
C LEU A 43 -9.70 -11.30 7.56
N PRO A 44 -9.16 -11.98 8.61
CA PRO A 44 -9.88 -12.22 9.85
C PRO A 44 -10.53 -10.96 10.43
N ALA A 45 -11.72 -11.11 11.01
CA ALA A 45 -12.41 -9.99 11.64
C ALA A 45 -11.67 -9.47 12.89
N SER A 46 -10.86 -10.34 13.51
CA SER A 46 -9.97 -10.04 14.63
C SER A 46 -8.75 -9.18 14.25
N LEU A 47 -8.55 -8.86 12.97
CA LEU A 47 -7.41 -8.04 12.54
C LEU A 47 -7.50 -6.62 13.15
N PRO A 48 -6.44 -6.15 13.85
CA PRO A 48 -6.42 -4.81 14.43
C PRO A 48 -6.57 -3.71 13.37
N HIS A 49 -7.18 -2.59 13.76
CA HIS A 49 -7.32 -1.38 12.92
C HIS A 49 -8.08 -1.57 11.60
N ARG A 50 -8.93 -2.61 11.50
CA ARG A 50 -9.76 -2.86 10.32
C ARG A 50 -10.54 -1.64 9.78
N PRO A 51 -11.22 -0.81 10.60
CA PRO A 51 -11.92 0.37 10.06
C PRO A 51 -10.95 1.38 9.44
N ALA A 52 -9.77 1.58 10.04
CA ALA A 52 -8.76 2.48 9.48
C ALA A 52 -8.22 1.94 8.14
N LEU A 53 -7.97 0.63 8.05
CA LEU A 53 -7.55 -0.01 6.80
C LEU A 53 -8.59 0.13 5.70
N SER A 54 -9.87 -0.09 6.01
CA SER A 54 -10.95 0.09 5.03
C SER A 54 -11.04 1.55 4.58
N THR A 55 -11.06 2.51 5.50
CA THR A 55 -11.13 3.94 5.15
C THR A 55 -9.94 4.37 4.30
N LEU A 56 -8.72 4.00 4.70
CA LEU A 56 -7.51 4.33 3.94
C LEU A 56 -7.49 3.66 2.56
N GLY A 57 -7.92 2.40 2.47
CA GLY A 57 -8.01 1.69 1.20
C GLY A 57 -9.04 2.32 0.26
N PHE A 58 -10.20 2.74 0.77
CA PHE A 58 -11.21 3.46 -0.04
C PHE A 58 -10.74 4.84 -0.47
N LEU A 59 -10.10 5.60 0.42
CA LEU A 59 -9.50 6.90 0.08
C LEU A 59 -8.42 6.74 -0.98
N ALA A 60 -7.57 5.72 -0.85
CA ALA A 60 -6.52 5.45 -1.83
C ALA A 60 -7.09 5.01 -3.18
N LEU A 61 -8.15 4.19 -3.20
CA LEU A 61 -8.88 3.87 -4.42
C LEU A 61 -9.45 5.13 -5.08
N LEU A 62 -10.06 6.03 -4.29
CA LEU A 62 -10.63 7.27 -4.81
C LEU A 62 -9.55 8.17 -5.43
N MET A 63 -8.44 8.38 -4.71
CA MET A 63 -7.31 9.16 -5.21
C MET A 63 -6.70 8.51 -6.46
N SER A 64 -6.60 7.19 -6.47
CA SER A 64 -6.12 6.42 -7.61
C SER A 64 -7.00 6.59 -8.85
N ILE A 65 -8.32 6.66 -8.71
CA ILE A 65 -9.25 6.96 -9.82
C ILE A 65 -9.03 8.39 -10.34
N VAL A 66 -8.87 9.36 -9.44
CA VAL A 66 -8.62 10.77 -9.81
C VAL A 66 -7.29 10.91 -10.54
N LEU A 67 -6.22 10.33 -10.01
CA LEU A 67 -4.86 10.41 -10.56
C LEU A 67 -4.66 9.57 -11.82
N TRP A 68 -5.59 8.66 -12.14
CA TRP A 68 -5.55 7.91 -13.39
C TRP A 68 -5.76 8.79 -14.62
N PHE A 69 -6.43 9.93 -14.46
CA PHE A 69 -6.54 10.95 -15.52
C PHE A 69 -5.26 11.79 -15.57
N PRO A 70 -4.48 11.73 -16.67
CA PRO A 70 -3.18 12.42 -16.76
C PRO A 70 -3.34 13.93 -16.61
N ASP A 71 -4.40 14.53 -17.17
CA ASP A 71 -4.66 15.97 -17.06
C ASP A 71 -4.82 16.44 -15.60
N LEU A 72 -5.39 15.60 -14.75
CA LEU A 72 -5.58 15.90 -13.33
C LEU A 72 -4.28 15.71 -12.55
N ALA A 73 -3.54 14.62 -12.81
CA ALA A 73 -2.25 14.37 -12.19
C ALA A 73 -1.23 15.47 -12.53
N ASP A 74 -1.07 15.78 -13.82
CA ASP A 74 -0.17 16.83 -14.30
C ASP A 74 -0.65 18.22 -13.84
N GLY A 75 -1.97 18.42 -13.72
CA GLY A 75 -2.55 19.64 -13.18
C GLY A 75 -2.18 19.89 -11.72
N LEU A 76 -2.24 18.84 -10.90
CA LEU A 76 -1.83 18.90 -9.50
C LEU A 76 -0.33 19.20 -9.38
N GLU A 77 0.50 18.48 -10.12
CA GLU A 77 1.96 18.67 -10.11
C GLU A 77 2.35 20.09 -10.57
N ARG A 78 1.73 20.61 -11.64
CA ARG A 78 1.98 21.98 -12.12
C ARG A 78 1.52 23.06 -11.14
N THR A 79 0.51 22.78 -10.31
CA THR A 79 -0.01 23.74 -9.34
C THR A 79 0.87 23.77 -8.10
N ASP A 80 1.13 22.60 -7.51
CA ASP A 80 1.98 22.40 -6.35
C ASP A 80 2.31 20.90 -6.19
N GLU A 81 3.60 20.55 -6.23
CA GLU A 81 4.10 19.18 -6.06
C GLU A 81 3.59 18.52 -4.76
N SER A 82 3.35 19.32 -3.71
CA SER A 82 2.81 18.84 -2.43
C SER A 82 1.39 18.26 -2.55
N LEU A 83 0.60 18.67 -3.55
CA LEU A 83 -0.75 18.12 -3.76
C LEU A 83 -0.68 16.69 -4.31
N LEU A 84 0.24 16.43 -5.23
CA LEU A 84 0.48 15.09 -5.77
C LEU A 84 0.99 14.14 -4.66
N TRP A 85 1.88 14.65 -3.81
CA TRP A 85 2.32 13.93 -2.60
C TRP A 85 1.14 13.63 -1.66
N ALA A 86 0.32 14.63 -1.34
CA ALA A 86 -0.80 14.50 -0.43
C ALA A 86 -1.84 13.47 -0.92
N ALA A 87 -2.08 13.42 -2.24
CA ALA A 87 -2.96 12.44 -2.87
C ALA A 87 -2.48 10.98 -2.70
N ASN A 88 -1.17 10.76 -2.50
CA ASN A 88 -0.57 9.45 -2.25
C ASN A 88 -0.52 9.06 -0.76
N LEU A 89 -0.81 9.97 0.18
CA LEU A 89 -0.80 9.69 1.61
C LEU A 89 -1.76 8.57 2.05
N PRO A 90 -2.99 8.46 1.52
CA PRO A 90 -3.88 7.35 1.86
C PRO A 90 -3.26 5.98 1.56
N GLN A 91 -2.54 5.85 0.43
CA GLN A 91 -1.84 4.62 0.04
C GLN A 91 -0.73 4.28 1.03
N LEU A 92 0.14 5.24 1.35
CA LEU A 92 1.25 5.02 2.29
C LEU A 92 0.73 4.74 3.71
N GLY A 93 -0.33 5.44 4.11
CA GLY A 93 -1.04 5.19 5.36
C GLY A 93 -1.60 3.77 5.41
N PHE A 94 -2.26 3.32 4.35
CA PHE A 94 -2.80 1.96 4.26
C PHE A 94 -1.69 0.92 4.45
N VAL A 95 -0.58 1.03 3.70
CA VAL A 95 0.54 0.08 3.76
C VAL A 95 1.17 0.06 5.16
N ALA A 96 1.38 1.22 5.77
CA ALA A 96 1.94 1.32 7.12
C ALA A 96 1.03 0.68 8.17
N VAL A 97 -0.27 1.01 8.16
CA VAL A 97 -1.26 0.45 9.08
C VAL A 97 -1.41 -1.05 8.87
N LEU A 98 -1.39 -1.54 7.63
CA LEU A 98 -1.48 -2.96 7.31
C LEU A 98 -0.30 -3.71 7.92
N CYS A 99 0.92 -3.23 7.68
CA CYS A 99 2.12 -3.83 8.26
C CYS A 99 2.07 -3.85 9.80
N ARG A 100 1.56 -2.79 10.43
CA ARG A 100 1.39 -2.73 11.90
C ARG A 100 0.35 -3.73 12.40
N ALA A 101 -0.80 -3.83 11.74
CA ALA A 101 -1.85 -4.76 12.09
C ALA A 101 -1.36 -6.22 11.99
N LEU A 102 -0.68 -6.56 10.89
CA LEU A 102 -0.10 -7.90 10.72
C LEU A 102 1.03 -8.18 11.72
N ALA A 103 1.82 -7.17 12.10
CA ALA A 103 2.86 -7.33 13.12
C ALA A 103 2.27 -7.59 14.52
N GLN A 104 1.09 -7.04 14.81
CA GLN A 104 0.37 -7.33 16.06
C GLN A 104 -0.23 -8.73 16.01
N ALA A 105 -0.80 -9.14 14.87
CA ALA A 105 -1.33 -10.49 14.68
C ALA A 105 -0.24 -11.57 14.77
N ALA A 106 0.98 -11.26 14.32
CA ALA A 106 2.16 -12.13 14.39
C ALA A 106 2.91 -12.06 15.74
N VAL A 107 2.26 -11.69 16.85
CA VAL A 107 2.92 -11.51 18.16
C VAL A 107 3.63 -12.78 18.66
N THR A 108 3.11 -13.96 18.31
CA THR A 108 3.71 -15.26 18.63
C THR A 108 4.92 -15.60 17.76
N GLU A 109 5.20 -14.81 16.71
CA GLU A 109 6.28 -15.00 15.75
C GLU A 109 7.19 -13.73 15.69
N PRO A 110 8.02 -13.47 16.71
CA PRO A 110 8.67 -12.17 16.92
C PRO A 110 9.59 -11.73 15.77
N GLY A 111 10.24 -12.68 15.07
CA GLY A 111 11.06 -12.36 13.90
C GLY A 111 10.25 -11.78 12.73
N ARG A 112 9.04 -12.30 12.49
CA ARG A 112 8.15 -11.81 11.42
C ARG A 112 7.49 -10.50 11.81
N ALA A 113 7.03 -10.40 13.07
CA ALA A 113 6.52 -9.15 13.62
C ALA A 113 7.56 -8.02 13.52
N ARG A 114 8.85 -8.31 13.75
CA ARG A 114 9.94 -7.33 13.59
C ARG A 114 10.04 -6.83 12.15
N TRP A 115 10.10 -7.72 11.17
CA TRP A 115 10.15 -7.34 9.75
C TRP A 115 8.96 -6.49 9.33
N LEU A 116 7.76 -6.83 9.77
CA LEU A 116 6.55 -6.05 9.49
C LEU A 116 6.57 -4.68 10.18
N ARG A 117 7.07 -4.57 11.41
CA ARG A 117 7.28 -3.28 12.08
C ARG A 117 8.33 -2.43 11.37
N THR A 118 9.42 -3.04 10.90
CA THR A 118 10.44 -2.36 10.11
C THR A 118 9.86 -1.84 8.80
N ALA A 119 9.09 -2.67 8.07
CA ALA A 119 8.42 -2.25 6.84
C ALA A 119 7.44 -1.09 7.08
N ALA A 120 6.66 -1.13 8.17
CA ALA A 120 5.80 -0.02 8.58
C ALA A 120 6.60 1.26 8.86
N ALA A 121 7.69 1.17 9.64
CA ALA A 121 8.53 2.32 9.98
C ALA A 121 9.18 2.92 8.72
N LEU A 122 9.68 2.09 7.82
CA LEU A 122 10.24 2.52 6.54
C LEU A 122 9.19 3.17 5.63
N THR A 123 7.96 2.66 5.62
CA THR A 123 6.85 3.26 4.86
C THR A 123 6.50 4.64 5.41
N ILE A 124 6.43 4.79 6.74
CA ILE A 124 6.19 6.09 7.38
C ILE A 124 7.34 7.05 7.08
N ALA A 125 8.59 6.58 7.17
CA ALA A 125 9.75 7.38 6.83
C ALA A 125 9.67 7.86 5.38
N ALA A 126 9.35 6.97 4.43
CA ALA A 126 9.13 7.32 3.03
C ALA A 126 7.99 8.31 2.81
N ALA A 127 6.90 8.22 3.58
CA ALA A 127 5.78 9.16 3.50
C ALA A 127 6.14 10.57 3.98
N LEU A 128 6.98 10.67 5.02
CA LEU A 128 7.45 11.94 5.57
C LEU A 128 8.64 12.50 4.80
N ALA A 129 9.34 11.67 4.02
CA ALA A 129 10.57 12.06 3.37
C ALA A 129 10.42 13.32 2.48
N PRO A 130 9.36 13.45 1.64
CA PRO A 130 9.17 14.62 0.78
C PRO A 130 9.05 15.95 1.54
N THR A 131 8.51 15.96 2.76
CA THR A 131 8.36 17.21 3.54
C THR A 131 9.71 17.79 3.96
N VAL A 132 10.73 16.94 4.11
CA VAL A 132 12.10 17.36 4.44
C VAL A 132 12.84 17.86 3.19
N VAL A 133 12.59 17.25 2.03
CA VAL A 133 13.37 17.46 0.82
C VAL A 133 12.85 18.59 -0.06
N LEU A 134 11.53 18.80 -0.09
CA LEU A 134 10.95 20.01 -0.66
C LEU A 134 11.47 21.29 0.04
N GLY A 135 11.87 21.18 1.32
CA GLY A 135 12.56 22.26 2.04
C GLY A 135 14.04 22.43 1.70
N ALA A 136 14.69 21.44 1.08
CA ALA A 136 16.15 21.41 0.86
C ALA A 136 16.60 21.67 -0.60
N GLN A 137 15.67 21.78 -1.56
CA GLN A 137 15.91 22.09 -2.99
C GLN A 137 16.98 21.21 -3.71
N GLN A 138 17.20 19.97 -3.27
CA GLN A 138 18.17 19.07 -3.90
C GLN A 138 17.49 18.00 -4.77
N ALA A 139 17.46 18.22 -6.08
CA ALA A 139 16.83 17.30 -7.05
C ALA A 139 17.39 15.87 -7.02
N GLY A 140 18.70 15.69 -6.76
CA GLY A 140 19.33 14.37 -6.68
C GLY A 140 18.86 13.53 -5.48
N LEU A 141 18.42 14.18 -4.41
CA LEU A 141 17.91 13.50 -3.21
C LEU A 141 16.50 12.94 -3.45
N LEU A 142 15.69 13.62 -4.26
CA LEU A 142 14.32 13.25 -4.57
C LEU A 142 14.25 11.92 -5.35
N ALA A 143 15.13 11.73 -6.35
CA ALA A 143 15.23 10.47 -7.09
C ALA A 143 15.66 9.29 -6.19
N ALA A 144 16.63 9.52 -5.28
CA ALA A 144 17.07 8.50 -4.34
C ALA A 144 15.94 8.07 -3.38
N MET A 145 15.08 9.01 -2.97
CA MET A 145 13.94 8.72 -2.11
C MET A 145 12.83 7.97 -2.84
N ALA A 146 12.54 8.33 -4.09
CA ALA A 146 11.60 7.58 -4.92
C ALA A 146 12.06 6.13 -5.12
N ALA A 147 13.35 5.93 -5.38
CA ALA A 147 13.95 4.60 -5.43
C ALA A 147 13.83 3.87 -4.08
N GLY A 148 14.12 4.56 -2.96
CA GLY A 148 13.95 4.01 -1.61
C GLY A 148 12.52 3.58 -1.31
N ALA A 149 11.53 4.41 -1.63
CA ALA A 149 10.11 4.10 -1.46
C ALA A 149 9.69 2.87 -2.28
N SER A 150 10.20 2.75 -3.52
CA SER A 150 9.97 1.59 -4.38
C SER A 150 10.54 0.31 -3.77
N VAL A 151 11.75 0.36 -3.20
CA VAL A 151 12.36 -0.77 -2.48
C VAL A 151 11.54 -1.17 -1.25
N VAL A 152 11.02 -0.20 -0.50
CA VAL A 152 10.15 -0.45 0.67
C VAL A 152 8.84 -1.11 0.24
N LEU A 153 8.22 -0.64 -0.84
CA LEU A 153 7.00 -1.27 -1.38
C LEU A 153 7.26 -2.70 -1.84
N LEU A 154 8.37 -2.95 -2.53
CA LEU A 154 8.80 -4.29 -2.93
C LEU A 154 9.03 -5.21 -1.71
N LEU A 155 9.68 -4.69 -0.66
CA LEU A 155 9.85 -5.42 0.60
C LEU A 155 8.48 -5.82 1.17
N VAL A 156 7.52 -4.89 1.23
CA VAL A 156 6.16 -5.19 1.71
C VAL A 156 5.52 -6.29 0.86
N ILE A 157 5.54 -6.16 -0.46
CA ILE A 157 4.98 -7.15 -1.39
C ILE A 157 5.56 -8.55 -1.12
N VAL A 158 6.89 -8.65 -1.01
CA VAL A 158 7.59 -9.92 -0.72
C VAL A 158 7.15 -10.49 0.62
N LEU A 159 7.04 -9.66 1.67
CA LEU A 159 6.58 -10.11 2.98
C LEU A 159 5.14 -10.63 2.93
N LEU A 160 4.24 -9.94 2.22
CA LEU A 160 2.85 -10.37 2.07
C LEU A 160 2.72 -11.71 1.34
N PHE A 161 3.47 -11.92 0.25
CA PHE A 161 3.51 -13.22 -0.41
C PHE A 161 4.07 -14.31 0.51
N ARG A 162 5.20 -14.05 1.17
CA ARG A 162 5.87 -15.00 2.07
C ARG A 162 5.01 -15.39 3.27
N TYR A 163 4.18 -14.49 3.77
CA TYR A 163 3.32 -14.71 4.93
C TYR A 163 1.87 -15.08 4.58
N SER A 164 1.54 -15.22 3.30
CA SER A 164 0.18 -15.51 2.82
C SER A 164 -0.45 -16.81 3.34
N PHE A 165 0.35 -17.76 3.79
CA PHE A 165 -0.10 -19.06 4.32
C PHE A 165 -0.22 -19.08 5.85
N ARG A 166 0.04 -17.97 6.54
CA ARG A 166 0.06 -17.95 8.01
C ARG A 166 -1.36 -18.00 8.57
N PRO A 167 -1.58 -18.66 9.72
CA PRO A 167 -2.92 -18.84 10.29
C PRO A 167 -3.62 -17.49 10.58
N TRP A 168 -2.87 -16.48 11.02
CA TRP A 168 -3.37 -15.11 11.24
C TRP A 168 -3.67 -14.32 9.95
N ALA A 169 -3.39 -14.89 8.78
CA ALA A 169 -3.58 -14.29 7.47
C ALA A 169 -4.61 -15.04 6.60
N LEU A 170 -5.14 -16.17 7.10
CA LEU A 170 -6.16 -16.96 6.43
C LEU A 170 -7.56 -16.47 6.81
N PRO A 171 -8.57 -16.64 5.95
CA PRO A 171 -9.95 -16.36 6.32
C PRO A 171 -10.36 -17.18 7.54
N GLU A 172 -11.23 -16.60 8.37
CA GLU A 172 -11.92 -17.33 9.43
C GLU A 172 -12.84 -18.36 8.75
N VAL A 173 -12.53 -19.65 8.93
CA VAL A 173 -13.40 -20.72 8.42
C VAL A 173 -14.57 -20.82 9.38
N ASP A 174 -15.76 -20.46 8.91
CA ASP A 174 -16.99 -20.59 9.68
C ASP A 174 -17.26 -22.09 9.93
N GLN A 175 -16.98 -22.55 11.15
CA GLN A 175 -17.18 -23.95 11.56
C GLN A 175 -18.66 -24.29 11.81
N THR A 176 -19.59 -23.36 11.53
CA THR A 176 -21.02 -23.54 11.82
C THR A 176 -21.84 -24.10 10.66
N ALA A 177 -21.25 -24.37 9.49
CA ALA A 177 -21.96 -24.98 8.37
C ALA A 177 -22.19 -26.50 8.61
N PRO A 178 -23.44 -26.97 8.78
CA PRO A 178 -23.71 -28.40 8.87
C PRO A 178 -23.45 -29.07 7.50
N THR A 179 -22.70 -30.17 7.54
CA THR A 179 -22.58 -31.15 6.43
C THR A 179 -23.87 -31.90 6.19
#